data_AF-A0A5N5TJZ4-F1
#
_entry.id   AF-A0A5N5TJZ4-F1
#
_cell.length_a   1.000
_cell.length_b   1.000
_cell.length_c   1.000
_cell.angle_alpha   90.00
_cell.angle_beta   90.00
_cell.angle_gamma   90.00
#
_symmetry.space_group_name_H-M   'P 1'
#
loop_
_entity.id
_entity.type
_entity.pdbx_description
1 polymer ?
#
loop_
_entity_poly.entity_id
_entity_poly.type
_entity_poly.pdbx_seq_one_letter_code
_entity_poly.pdbx_strand_id
1 'polypeptide(L)'
;MIEQCSNMFVLLIFLLTCTNGDAQNTTNSENGKTHTNNWAVLVDTSRFWFNYRHVANVLSMYRSVKRLGIPDRGAQFSSEIFKAVCENLGSNHRYTTAQCPQSNGLIENFHKTLLSTFRTMLTEISSTSWLELLPFSLICLRTAPFDNFGISPTLLMYGQNIRIPGALIEPPNNYWPLEHPTYEEKLQTLFSMPLSPKFKSRNSKVYVPKALDNCKYILIKDAQYGKSKLAPAYHGPYSVVRTLGNNIYYWNRNRIDCVNKINVKPYFKIEDLGNNNNNNNNIRYYQIILMVADDMACNPRNPRPATVFNNAHQHINVYGEDVEVDYRGYEVTVENFVRLLTGRLPPSIPRSKRLLTDDGSNILIYMTGHGGDGFLKFQDSEEITNVELADAFQQMRQKRRYNEILFIIDTCQAASMYEYFYSPNILAIASSRVGEDSLSHHVDPAIGVYIIDRFTYYALEFLEKVYPDSKKTLEQFLQVCPRRVCISNVGVRKDLYHRNPSNVLITEFFGSVRSVEITEDLNSVQIIPLPKKFS
;
A
#
# COMPACT_ATOMS: atom_id res chain seq x y z
N MET A 1 8.78 -36.61 2.91
CA MET A 1 9.30 -35.24 2.67
C MET A 1 9.93 -35.10 1.26
N ILE A 2 9.35 -35.77 0.24
CA ILE A 2 9.75 -35.68 -1.17
C ILE A 2 8.52 -35.46 -2.09
N GLU A 3 7.29 -35.67 -1.60
CA GLU A 3 6.06 -35.38 -2.36
C GLU A 3 5.57 -33.92 -2.31
N GLN A 4 6.17 -33.05 -1.48
CA GLN A 4 5.77 -31.63 -1.40
C GLN A 4 6.42 -30.74 -2.47
N CYS A 5 7.41 -31.24 -3.23
CA CYS A 5 8.08 -30.44 -4.27
C CYS A 5 7.41 -30.55 -5.66
N SER A 6 6.60 -31.57 -5.93
CA SER A 6 5.97 -31.76 -7.25
C SER A 6 4.76 -30.85 -7.50
N ASN A 7 4.03 -30.45 -6.45
CA ASN A 7 2.85 -29.59 -6.58
C ASN A 7 3.18 -28.11 -6.78
N MET A 8 4.41 -27.68 -6.48
CA MET A 8 4.85 -26.31 -6.74
C MET A 8 5.22 -26.10 -8.22
N PHE A 9 5.45 -27.17 -8.98
CA PHE A 9 5.85 -27.12 -10.40
C PHE A 9 4.65 -26.95 -11.34
N VAL A 10 3.47 -27.50 -10.98
CA VAL A 10 2.25 -27.42 -11.80
C VAL A 10 1.66 -26.00 -11.80
N LEU A 11 1.82 -25.25 -10.72
CA LEU A 11 1.29 -23.88 -10.62
C LEU A 11 2.05 -22.86 -11.49
N LEU A 12 3.31 -23.15 -11.82
CA LEU A 12 4.17 -22.26 -12.61
C LEU A 12 3.92 -22.38 -14.12
N ILE A 13 3.36 -23.51 -14.58
CA ILE A 13 3.10 -23.77 -16.01
C ILE A 13 1.80 -23.11 -16.49
N PHE A 14 0.78 -22.97 -15.61
CA PHE A 14 -0.50 -22.34 -15.97
C PHE A 14 -0.43 -20.80 -16.15
N LEU A 15 0.68 -20.16 -15.77
CA LEU A 15 0.86 -18.70 -15.85
C LEU A 15 1.70 -18.22 -17.05
N LEU A 16 2.17 -19.12 -17.93
CA LEU A 16 3.20 -18.80 -18.93
C LEU A 16 2.76 -18.84 -20.42
N THR A 17 1.49 -19.06 -20.74
CA THR A 17 1.00 -18.95 -22.13
C THR A 17 0.04 -17.78 -22.29
N CYS A 18 0.56 -16.62 -22.71
CA CYS A 18 -0.17 -15.63 -23.51
C CYS A 18 0.79 -14.50 -23.91
N THR A 19 1.55 -14.69 -25.01
CA THR A 19 1.97 -13.56 -25.85
C THR A 19 2.00 -13.93 -27.32
N ASN A 20 1.26 -13.12 -28.07
CA ASN A 20 1.46 -12.65 -29.45
C ASN A 20 1.04 -13.51 -30.64
N GLY A 21 0.38 -12.80 -31.56
CA GLY A 21 0.06 -13.16 -32.94
C GLY A 21 -1.47 -13.23 -33.14
N ASP A 22 -2.11 -12.60 -34.10
CA ASP A 22 -1.74 -11.66 -35.15
C ASP A 22 -3.04 -10.98 -35.61
N ALA A 23 -2.95 -9.78 -36.16
CA ALA A 23 -4.08 -9.12 -36.80
C ALA A 23 -4.57 -9.92 -38.02
N GLN A 24 -5.84 -10.34 -38.03
CA GLN A 24 -6.59 -10.55 -39.27
C GLN A 24 -8.05 -10.09 -39.17
N ASN A 25 -8.46 -9.43 -40.25
CA ASN A 25 -9.75 -8.79 -40.48
C ASN A 25 -10.93 -9.77 -40.43
N THR A 26 -11.98 -9.40 -39.68
CA THR A 26 -13.36 -9.76 -40.02
C THR A 26 -14.26 -8.55 -39.89
N THR A 27 -14.93 -8.27 -41.00
CA THR A 27 -15.82 -7.15 -41.28
C THR A 27 -17.13 -7.19 -40.49
N ASN A 28 -17.54 -6.00 -40.04
CA ASN A 28 -18.91 -5.51 -39.83
C ASN A 28 -19.82 -6.18 -38.79
N SER A 29 -19.87 -5.57 -37.60
CA SER A 29 -21.14 -5.16 -36.97
C SER A 29 -20.88 -3.93 -36.09
N GLU A 30 -21.29 -2.75 -36.56
CA GLU A 30 -21.39 -1.54 -35.74
C GLU A 30 -22.57 -1.73 -34.77
N ASN A 31 -22.31 -2.20 -33.55
CA ASN A 31 -23.27 -2.15 -32.44
C ASN A 31 -22.52 -2.01 -31.11
N GLY A 32 -22.55 -0.78 -30.55
CA GLY A 32 -22.26 -0.45 -29.14
C GLY A 32 -20.86 -0.76 -28.63
N LYS A 33 -19.97 0.25 -28.58
CA LYS A 33 -18.71 0.13 -27.81
C LYS A 33 -19.01 -0.15 -26.33
N THR A 34 -18.79 -1.38 -25.89
CA THR A 34 -18.76 -1.75 -24.48
C THR A 34 -17.46 -1.22 -23.85
N HIS A 35 -17.56 -0.49 -22.73
CA HIS A 35 -16.40 0.00 -21.99
C HIS A 35 -15.51 -1.16 -21.53
N THR A 36 -14.20 -0.94 -21.39
CA THR A 36 -13.21 -2.01 -21.14
C THR A 36 -12.85 -2.16 -19.67
N ASN A 37 -12.98 -1.08 -18.89
CA ASN A 37 -12.64 -1.05 -17.48
C ASN A 37 -13.29 0.13 -16.76
N ASN A 38 -13.42 0.00 -15.44
CA ASN A 38 -14.01 1.01 -14.58
C ASN A 38 -12.97 1.52 -13.57
N TRP A 39 -12.90 2.83 -13.42
CA TRP A 39 -12.02 3.52 -12.46
C TRP A 39 -12.85 4.35 -11.51
N ALA A 40 -12.38 4.49 -10.28
CA ALA A 40 -12.99 5.37 -9.29
C ALA A 40 -11.97 6.36 -8.74
N VAL A 41 -12.32 7.63 -8.73
CA VAL A 41 -11.58 8.71 -8.08
C VAL A 41 -12.48 9.27 -6.97
N LEU A 42 -12.10 9.04 -5.73
CA LEU A 42 -12.90 9.37 -4.55
C LEU A 42 -12.14 10.40 -3.72
N VAL A 43 -12.75 11.58 -3.51
CA VAL A 43 -12.07 12.74 -2.94
C VAL A 43 -12.87 13.33 -1.80
N ASP A 44 -12.25 13.40 -0.62
CA ASP A 44 -12.67 14.29 0.45
C ASP A 44 -11.77 15.52 0.40
N THR A 45 -12.38 16.69 0.25
CA THR A 45 -11.64 17.95 0.15
C THR A 45 -11.53 18.67 1.48
N SER A 46 -12.15 18.17 2.56
CA SER A 46 -12.17 18.86 3.84
C SER A 46 -11.12 18.35 4.83
N ARG A 47 -10.81 19.16 5.84
CA ARG A 47 -9.90 18.79 6.94
C ARG A 47 -10.59 19.06 8.28
N PHE A 48 -10.01 18.59 9.38
CA PHE A 48 -10.40 18.88 10.75
C PHE A 48 -11.60 18.09 11.26
N TRP A 49 -11.65 17.97 12.59
CA TRP A 49 -12.60 17.12 13.30
C TRP A 49 -14.08 17.43 13.00
N PHE A 50 -14.44 18.70 12.82
CA PHE A 50 -15.82 19.11 12.55
C PHE A 50 -16.32 18.67 11.17
N ASN A 51 -15.42 18.24 10.28
CA ASN A 51 -15.71 17.76 8.93
C ASN A 51 -15.70 16.23 8.82
N TYR A 52 -15.81 15.53 9.96
CA TYR A 52 -15.80 14.07 10.04
C TYR A 52 -16.67 13.37 9.00
N ARG A 53 -17.88 13.89 8.72
CA ARG A 53 -18.81 13.34 7.73
C ARG A 53 -18.24 13.23 6.32
N HIS A 54 -17.41 14.17 5.87
CA HIS A 54 -16.89 14.16 4.50
C HIS A 54 -15.94 12.98 4.28
N VAL A 55 -15.07 12.68 5.25
CA VAL A 55 -14.26 11.43 5.24
C VAL A 55 -15.15 10.20 5.31
N ALA A 56 -16.14 10.18 6.22
CA ALA A 56 -17.04 9.03 6.36
C ALA A 56 -17.82 8.73 5.06
N ASN A 57 -18.28 9.77 4.35
CA ASN A 57 -18.94 9.69 3.05
C ASN A 57 -18.05 9.01 2.00
N VAL A 58 -16.83 9.51 1.80
CA VAL A 58 -15.89 9.00 0.79
C VAL A 58 -15.49 7.56 1.09
N LEU A 59 -15.21 7.25 2.36
CA LEU A 59 -14.88 5.88 2.77
C LEU A 59 -16.06 4.91 2.56
N SER A 60 -17.29 5.38 2.75
CA SER A 60 -18.49 4.59 2.46
C SER A 60 -18.67 4.31 0.97
N MET A 61 -18.39 5.32 0.12
CA MET A 61 -18.39 5.15 -1.34
C MET A 61 -17.27 4.19 -1.77
N TYR A 62 -16.08 4.32 -1.19
CA TYR A 62 -14.95 3.41 -1.42
C TYR A 62 -15.33 1.95 -1.13
N ARG A 63 -15.97 1.70 0.02
CA ARG A 63 -16.45 0.37 0.39
C ARG A 63 -17.48 -0.16 -0.61
N SER A 64 -18.38 0.68 -1.11
CA SER A 64 -19.40 0.30 -2.08
C SER A 64 -18.79 -0.10 -3.43
N VAL A 65 -17.86 0.70 -3.93
CA VAL A 65 -17.12 0.46 -5.18
C VAL A 65 -16.25 -0.81 -5.08
N LYS A 66 -15.55 -0.98 -3.95
CA LYS A 66 -14.74 -2.19 -3.69
C LYS A 66 -15.60 -3.44 -3.62
N ARG A 67 -16.75 -3.39 -2.92
CA ARG A 67 -17.71 -4.51 -2.83
C ARG A 67 -18.25 -4.93 -4.21
N LEU A 68 -18.44 -3.96 -5.12
CA LEU A 68 -18.93 -4.22 -6.47
C LEU A 68 -17.82 -4.66 -7.45
N GLY A 69 -16.60 -4.89 -6.96
CA GLY A 69 -15.55 -5.60 -7.68
C GLY A 69 -14.52 -4.72 -8.36
N ILE A 70 -14.56 -3.39 -8.19
CA ILE A 70 -13.47 -2.54 -8.66
C ILE A 70 -12.26 -2.77 -7.73
N PRO A 71 -11.12 -3.27 -8.26
CA PRO A 71 -10.00 -3.67 -7.44
C PRO A 71 -9.26 -2.47 -6.84
N ASP A 72 -9.11 -2.50 -5.53
CA ASP A 72 -8.22 -1.63 -4.78
C ASP A 72 -6.79 -2.21 -4.72
N ARG A 73 -5.89 -1.56 -3.99
CA ARG A 73 -4.46 -1.95 -3.93
C ARG A 73 -4.11 -2.98 -2.86
N GLY A 74 -5.04 -3.84 -2.44
CA GLY A 74 -4.84 -4.63 -1.21
C GLY A 74 -5.15 -6.12 -1.24
N ALA A 75 -6.00 -6.62 -2.14
CA ALA A 75 -6.55 -7.98 -1.99
C ALA A 75 -5.52 -9.13 -2.11
N GLN A 76 -4.26 -8.89 -2.51
CA GLN A 76 -3.27 -9.97 -2.58
C GLN A 76 -3.00 -10.59 -1.21
N PHE A 77 -3.05 -9.79 -0.15
CA PHE A 77 -2.80 -10.21 1.23
C PHE A 77 -4.04 -10.08 2.13
N SER A 78 -5.13 -9.49 1.64
CA SER A 78 -6.41 -9.41 2.38
C SER A 78 -7.55 -10.24 1.77
N SER A 79 -7.34 -10.92 0.63
CA SER A 79 -8.37 -11.79 0.06
C SER A 79 -8.69 -13.00 0.93
N GLU A 80 -9.91 -13.51 0.80
CA GLU A 80 -10.33 -14.79 1.41
C GLU A 80 -9.41 -15.95 1.00
N ILE A 81 -8.92 -15.93 -0.25
CA ILE A 81 -7.94 -16.89 -0.76
C ILE A 81 -6.63 -16.80 0.03
N PHE A 82 -6.09 -15.60 0.24
CA PHE A 82 -4.86 -15.43 1.01
C PHE A 82 -5.05 -15.81 2.48
N LYS A 83 -6.22 -15.50 3.06
CA LYS A 83 -6.58 -15.94 4.41
C LYS A 83 -6.59 -17.47 4.53
N ALA A 84 -7.21 -18.16 3.58
CA ALA A 84 -7.21 -19.63 3.51
C ALA A 84 -5.80 -20.20 3.34
N VAL A 85 -4.93 -19.52 2.57
CA VAL A 85 -3.51 -19.88 2.44
C VAL A 85 -2.78 -19.73 3.78
N CYS A 86 -2.95 -18.62 4.49
CA CYS A 86 -2.34 -18.43 5.81
C CYS A 86 -2.80 -19.48 6.83
N GLU A 87 -4.11 -19.78 6.86
CA GLU A 87 -4.68 -20.80 7.73
C GLU A 87 -4.09 -22.20 7.42
N ASN A 88 -3.98 -22.56 6.14
CA ASN A 88 -3.36 -23.82 5.71
C ASN A 88 -1.86 -23.88 6.04
N LEU A 89 -1.17 -22.75 6.03
CA LEU A 89 0.24 -22.64 6.44
C LEU A 89 0.42 -22.52 7.97
N GLY A 90 -0.65 -22.64 8.75
CA GLY A 90 -0.62 -22.50 10.22
C GLY A 90 -0.18 -21.11 10.69
N SER A 91 -0.31 -20.09 9.83
CA SER A 91 0.16 -18.73 10.06
C SER A 91 -1.02 -17.81 10.32
N ASN A 92 -0.90 -16.90 11.30
CA ASN A 92 -1.94 -15.92 11.59
C ASN A 92 -1.56 -14.55 11.01
N HIS A 93 -2.29 -14.09 10.00
CA HIS A 93 -2.08 -12.78 9.40
C HIS A 93 -2.69 -11.70 10.29
N ARG A 94 -1.85 -10.86 10.90
CA ARG A 94 -2.28 -9.74 11.76
C ARG A 94 -1.96 -8.41 11.11
N TYR A 95 -2.98 -7.57 10.94
CA TYR A 95 -2.83 -6.24 10.42
C TYR A 95 -2.35 -5.28 11.51
N THR A 96 -1.57 -4.28 11.12
CA THR A 96 -1.19 -3.16 11.98
C THR A 96 -1.75 -1.88 11.41
N THR A 97 -2.27 -1.01 12.28
CA THR A 97 -2.83 0.29 11.89
C THR A 97 -1.81 1.13 11.10
N ALA A 98 -2.27 1.73 10.00
CA ALA A 98 -1.46 2.67 9.23
C ALA A 98 -0.99 3.84 10.12
N GLN A 99 0.24 4.31 9.93
CA GLN A 99 0.87 5.39 10.71
C GLN A 99 1.07 5.13 12.23
N CYS A 100 0.97 3.88 12.69
CA CYS A 100 1.42 3.48 14.03
C CYS A 100 2.71 2.62 13.97
N PRO A 101 3.86 3.18 13.54
CA PRO A 101 5.12 2.42 13.43
C PRO A 101 5.61 1.89 14.79
N GLN A 102 5.19 2.50 15.89
CA GLN A 102 5.51 2.04 17.24
C GLN A 102 5.01 0.62 17.49
N SER A 103 3.87 0.24 16.91
CA SER A 103 3.27 -1.09 17.05
C SER A 103 4.13 -2.19 16.41
N ASN A 104 4.94 -1.85 15.41
CA ASN A 104 5.86 -2.77 14.73
C ASN A 104 7.33 -2.60 15.15
N GLY A 105 7.65 -1.69 16.08
CA GLY A 105 9.04 -1.31 16.36
C GLY A 105 9.96 -2.47 16.75
N LEU A 106 9.47 -3.45 17.50
CA LEU A 106 10.24 -4.65 17.86
C LEU A 106 10.48 -5.55 16.65
N ILE A 107 9.46 -5.75 15.81
CA ILE A 107 9.54 -6.54 14.58
C ILE A 107 10.45 -5.85 13.56
N GLU A 108 10.35 -4.52 13.42
CA GLU A 108 11.23 -3.74 12.57
C GLU A 108 12.68 -3.80 13.02
N ASN A 109 12.94 -3.72 14.33
CA ASN A 109 14.28 -3.87 14.87
C ASN A 109 14.81 -5.28 14.63
N PHE A 110 13.99 -6.31 14.81
CA PHE A 110 14.35 -7.68 14.46
C PHE A 110 14.65 -7.82 12.96
N HIS A 111 13.79 -7.30 12.08
CA HIS A 111 14.01 -7.30 10.63
C HIS A 111 15.27 -6.52 10.23
N LYS A 112 15.58 -5.41 10.89
CA LYS A 112 16.84 -4.67 10.68
C LYS A 112 18.04 -5.54 11.04
N THR A 113 18.00 -6.23 12.17
CA THR A 113 19.05 -7.16 12.60
C THR A 113 19.17 -8.33 11.64
N LEU A 114 18.06 -8.97 11.27
CA LEU A 114 18.01 -10.08 10.32
C LEU A 114 18.54 -9.67 8.93
N LEU A 115 18.13 -8.52 8.42
CA LEU A 115 18.67 -7.97 7.17
C LEU A 115 20.16 -7.61 7.30
N SER A 116 20.62 -7.16 8.46
CA SER A 116 22.06 -6.94 8.69
C SER A 116 22.83 -8.24 8.62
N THR A 117 22.33 -9.30 9.26
CA THR A 117 22.91 -10.64 9.22
C THR A 117 22.92 -11.18 7.80
N PHE A 118 21.81 -11.07 7.07
CA PHE A 118 21.74 -11.44 5.67
C PHE A 118 22.72 -10.67 4.81
N ARG A 119 22.83 -9.35 4.96
CA ARG A 119 23.83 -8.56 4.22
C ARG A 119 25.24 -9.04 4.49
N THR A 120 25.59 -9.31 5.74
CA THR A 120 26.92 -9.83 6.10
C THR A 120 27.15 -11.20 5.46
N MET A 121 26.23 -12.15 5.65
CA MET A 121 26.37 -13.49 5.08
C MET A 121 26.34 -13.49 3.55
N LEU A 122 25.53 -12.65 2.91
CA LEU A 122 25.50 -12.50 1.44
C LEU A 122 26.75 -11.80 0.88
N THR A 123 27.41 -10.95 1.68
CA THR A 123 28.69 -10.34 1.29
C THR A 123 29.82 -11.36 1.37
N GLU A 124 29.74 -12.29 2.32
CA GLU A 124 30.73 -13.36 2.51
C GLU A 124 30.46 -14.58 1.59
N ILE A 125 29.18 -14.87 1.31
CA ILE A 125 28.70 -16.03 0.55
C ILE A 125 27.94 -15.52 -0.67
N SER A 126 28.68 -15.23 -1.74
CA SER A 126 28.20 -14.52 -2.93
C SER A 126 27.26 -15.34 -3.85
N SER A 127 26.99 -16.61 -3.52
CA SER A 127 26.31 -17.58 -4.40
C SER A 127 24.98 -18.14 -3.89
N THR A 128 24.64 -17.96 -2.61
CA THR A 128 23.44 -18.58 -2.03
C THR A 128 22.25 -17.63 -2.01
N SER A 129 21.08 -18.16 -2.36
CA SER A 129 19.81 -17.45 -2.13
C SER A 129 19.70 -17.11 -0.64
N TRP A 130 19.17 -15.93 -0.32
CA TRP A 130 18.89 -15.54 1.07
C TRP A 130 18.02 -16.60 1.79
N LEU A 131 17.24 -17.38 1.03
CA LEU A 131 16.40 -18.46 1.55
C LEU A 131 17.22 -19.63 2.12
N GLU A 132 18.36 -19.96 1.51
CA GLU A 132 19.27 -21.02 1.98
C GLU A 132 20.09 -20.55 3.18
N LEU A 133 20.36 -19.24 3.27
CA LEU A 133 21.03 -18.62 4.41
C LEU A 133 20.10 -18.36 5.59
N LEU A 134 18.77 -18.46 5.41
CA LEU A 134 17.79 -18.17 6.45
C LEU A 134 17.96 -19.08 7.70
N PRO A 135 18.09 -20.42 7.58
CA PRO A 135 18.33 -21.27 8.75
C PRO A 135 19.62 -20.91 9.50
N PHE A 136 20.70 -20.60 8.78
CA PHE A 136 21.99 -20.21 9.36
C PHE A 136 21.95 -18.82 10.02
N SER A 137 21.27 -17.86 9.39
CA SER A 137 21.06 -16.52 9.97
C SER A 137 20.23 -16.60 11.24
N LEU A 138 19.16 -17.41 11.24
CA LEU A 138 18.31 -17.61 12.40
C LEU A 138 19.05 -18.31 13.55
N ILE A 139 19.89 -19.32 13.28
CA ILE A 139 20.65 -19.98 14.35
C ILE A 139 21.67 -19.00 14.96
N CYS A 140 22.38 -18.21 14.15
CA CYS A 140 23.31 -17.19 14.64
C CYS A 140 22.61 -16.15 15.51
N LEU A 141 21.45 -15.63 15.09
CA LEU A 141 20.68 -14.68 15.90
C LEU A 141 20.16 -15.28 17.20
N ARG A 142 19.82 -16.57 17.19
CA ARG A 142 19.31 -17.32 18.34
C ARG A 142 20.40 -17.64 19.37
N THR A 143 21.65 -17.80 18.94
CA THR A 143 22.79 -18.11 19.82
C THR A 143 23.63 -16.89 20.19
N ALA A 144 23.52 -15.78 19.48
CA ALA A 144 24.25 -14.55 19.79
C ALA A 144 23.73 -13.92 21.09
N PRO A 145 24.60 -13.63 22.08
CA PRO A 145 24.20 -12.95 23.30
C PRO A 145 23.87 -11.47 23.03
N PHE A 146 22.87 -10.93 23.74
CA PHE A 146 22.57 -9.50 23.70
C PHE A 146 23.67 -8.69 24.39
N ASP A 147 24.15 -7.61 23.74
CA ASP A 147 25.21 -6.73 24.26
C ASP A 147 24.99 -6.21 25.68
N ASN A 148 23.73 -6.03 26.09
CA ASN A 148 23.39 -5.44 27.38
C ASN A 148 23.42 -6.44 28.55
N PHE A 149 23.25 -7.73 28.27
CA PHE A 149 23.01 -8.75 29.31
C PHE A 149 23.89 -9.99 29.17
N GLY A 150 24.56 -10.20 28.03
CA GLY A 150 25.36 -11.39 27.78
C GLY A 150 24.54 -12.69 27.62
N ILE A 151 23.21 -12.59 27.55
CA ILE A 151 22.28 -13.73 27.47
C ILE A 151 21.79 -13.88 26.02
N SER A 152 21.77 -15.10 25.50
CA SER A 152 21.26 -15.40 24.15
C SER A 152 19.74 -15.62 24.15
N PRO A 153 19.05 -15.40 23.01
CA PRO A 153 17.63 -15.72 22.89
C PRO A 153 17.30 -17.20 23.18
N THR A 154 18.19 -18.13 22.85
CA THR A 154 18.00 -19.57 23.12
C THR A 154 18.12 -19.89 24.60
N LEU A 155 19.06 -19.27 25.30
CA LEU A 155 19.19 -19.40 26.75
C LEU A 155 17.93 -18.86 27.46
N LEU A 156 17.34 -17.78 26.96
CA LEU A 156 16.13 -17.18 27.51
C LEU A 156 14.87 -18.03 27.23
N MET A 157 14.76 -18.59 26.03
CA MET A 157 13.60 -19.39 25.62
C MET A 157 13.62 -20.82 26.18
N TYR A 158 14.80 -21.46 26.21
CA TYR A 158 14.96 -22.88 26.51
C TYR A 158 15.75 -23.15 27.79
N GLY A 159 16.23 -22.13 28.50
CA GLY A 159 17.06 -22.29 29.70
C GLY A 159 18.49 -22.80 29.43
N GLN A 160 18.83 -23.05 28.16
CA GLN A 160 20.12 -23.56 27.68
C GLN A 160 20.48 -23.03 26.28
N ASN A 161 21.77 -22.94 25.97
CA ASN A 161 22.25 -22.59 24.63
C ASN A 161 22.14 -23.79 23.67
N ILE A 162 21.78 -23.52 22.41
CA ILE A 162 21.83 -24.53 21.34
C ILE A 162 23.29 -24.80 20.98
N ARG A 163 23.66 -26.08 20.86
CA ARG A 163 25.00 -26.49 20.39
C ARG A 163 25.06 -26.38 18.87
N ILE A 164 25.95 -25.51 18.37
CA ILE A 164 26.24 -25.38 16.94
C ILE A 164 27.40 -26.31 16.53
N PRO A 165 27.49 -26.75 15.26
CA PRO A 165 28.48 -27.74 14.81
C PRO A 165 29.98 -27.38 15.00
N GLY A 166 30.32 -26.14 15.37
CA GLY A 166 31.69 -25.73 15.75
C GLY A 166 31.94 -25.62 17.26
N ALA A 167 30.90 -25.65 18.09
CA ALA A 167 30.99 -25.53 19.55
C ALA A 167 31.30 -26.87 20.25
N LEU A 168 31.61 -27.92 19.49
CA LEU A 168 32.03 -29.23 20.01
C LEU A 168 33.48 -29.23 20.54
N ILE A 169 34.28 -28.22 20.19
CA ILE A 169 35.74 -28.24 20.36
C ILE A 169 36.21 -27.53 21.63
N GLU A 170 35.43 -26.61 22.20
CA GLU A 170 35.77 -25.94 23.45
C GLU A 170 34.57 -25.88 24.42
N PRO A 171 34.71 -26.40 25.66
CA PRO A 171 33.70 -26.15 26.68
C PRO A 171 33.69 -24.65 27.01
N PRO A 172 32.52 -24.02 27.22
CA PRO A 172 32.44 -22.62 27.57
C PRO A 172 33.12 -22.40 28.93
N ASN A 173 34.31 -21.79 28.93
CA ASN A 173 35.08 -21.54 30.15
C ASN A 173 34.57 -20.33 30.97
N ASN A 174 33.39 -19.80 30.63
CA ASN A 174 32.73 -18.76 31.40
C ASN A 174 31.51 -19.37 32.10
N TYR A 175 31.74 -19.85 33.32
CA TYR A 175 30.68 -20.07 34.28
C TYR A 175 30.00 -18.73 34.54
N TRP A 176 28.73 -18.62 34.15
CA TRP A 176 27.88 -17.54 34.63
C TRP A 176 27.82 -17.64 36.16
N PRO A 177 28.20 -16.61 36.92
CA PRO A 177 28.29 -16.71 38.37
C PRO A 177 26.90 -16.52 38.97
N LEU A 178 26.04 -17.54 38.92
CA LEU A 178 24.85 -17.58 39.75
C LEU A 178 24.61 -19.03 40.20
N GLU A 179 24.98 -19.32 41.44
CA GLU A 179 24.57 -20.53 42.16
C GLU A 179 23.05 -20.46 42.39
N HIS A 180 22.27 -20.93 41.43
CA HIS A 180 20.84 -21.17 41.61
C HIS A 180 20.62 -22.67 41.84
N PRO A 181 20.09 -23.09 43.01
CA PRO A 181 19.95 -24.50 43.36
C PRO A 181 18.90 -25.24 42.51
N THR A 182 17.97 -24.54 41.83
CA THR A 182 16.97 -25.17 40.97
C THR A 182 16.78 -24.49 39.60
N TYR A 183 16.38 -25.29 38.60
CA TYR A 183 16.06 -24.81 37.24
C TYR A 183 14.91 -23.79 37.22
N GLU A 184 13.98 -23.91 38.16
CA GLU A 184 12.81 -23.04 38.27
C GLU A 184 13.17 -21.62 38.74
N GLU A 185 14.06 -21.49 39.73
CA GLU A 185 14.60 -20.20 40.18
C GLU A 185 15.39 -19.50 39.07
N LYS A 186 16.11 -20.27 38.24
CA LYS A 186 16.82 -19.76 37.08
C LYS A 186 15.85 -19.14 36.06
N LEU A 187 14.74 -19.80 35.77
CA LEU A 187 13.71 -19.27 34.86
C LEU A 187 12.98 -18.06 35.45
N GLN A 188 12.60 -18.09 36.73
CA GLN A 188 11.95 -16.96 37.40
C GLN A 188 12.84 -15.71 37.44
N THR A 189 14.15 -15.88 37.62
CA THR A 189 15.12 -14.77 37.59
C THR A 189 15.30 -14.23 36.16
N LEU A 190 15.31 -15.09 35.14
CA LEU A 190 15.35 -14.68 33.74
C LEU A 190 14.09 -13.92 33.30
N PHE A 191 12.90 -14.36 33.73
CA PHE A 191 11.63 -13.70 33.40
C PHE A 191 11.37 -12.41 34.20
N SER A 192 12.04 -12.22 35.33
CA SER A 192 11.97 -10.98 36.12
C SER A 192 12.94 -9.88 35.62
N MET A 193 13.84 -10.20 34.69
CA MET A 193 14.68 -9.18 34.04
C MET A 193 13.83 -8.24 33.18
N PRO A 194 13.96 -6.92 33.36
CA PRO A 194 13.17 -5.96 32.60
C PRO A 194 13.58 -5.97 31.12
N LEU A 195 12.67 -6.39 30.25
CA LEU A 195 12.78 -6.35 28.78
C LEU A 195 12.68 -4.92 28.19
N SER A 196 12.57 -3.91 29.04
CA SER A 196 12.36 -2.52 28.63
C SER A 196 13.57 -2.00 27.85
N PRO A 197 13.40 -1.52 26.59
CA PRO A 197 14.44 -0.77 25.93
C PRO A 197 14.71 0.49 26.74
N LYS A 198 15.88 0.58 27.38
CA LYS A 198 16.33 1.85 27.95
C LYS A 198 16.45 2.84 26.79
N PHE A 199 15.59 3.86 26.79
CA PHE A 199 15.67 4.95 25.82
C PHE A 199 17.07 5.55 25.89
N LYS A 200 17.87 5.39 24.82
CA LYS A 200 19.18 6.05 24.73
C LYS A 200 18.93 7.55 24.74
N SER A 201 19.55 8.25 25.70
CA SER A 201 19.62 9.71 25.73
C SER A 201 20.12 10.24 24.38
N ARG A 202 19.55 11.37 23.92
CA ARG A 202 19.85 12.06 22.65
C ARG A 202 21.34 12.45 22.47
N ASN A 203 22.18 12.30 23.50
CA ASN A 203 23.60 12.66 23.52
C ASN A 203 24.57 11.46 23.55
N SER A 204 24.25 10.31 22.97
CA SER A 204 25.22 9.21 22.90
C SER A 204 26.38 9.56 21.94
N LYS A 205 27.61 9.65 22.47
CA LYS A 205 28.84 9.74 21.65
C LYS A 205 28.82 8.65 20.58
N VAL A 206 29.12 9.00 19.33
CA VAL A 206 29.20 8.05 18.22
C VAL A 206 30.19 6.95 18.59
N TYR A 207 29.72 5.71 18.63
CA TYR A 207 30.54 4.55 18.97
C TYR A 207 31.55 4.30 17.85
N VAL A 208 32.84 4.36 18.17
CA VAL A 208 33.94 4.01 17.26
C VAL A 208 34.59 2.73 17.80
N PRO A 209 34.63 1.63 17.01
CA PRO A 209 35.26 0.39 17.45
C PRO A 209 36.74 0.57 17.77
N LYS A 210 37.17 0.19 18.99
CA LYS A 210 38.60 0.26 19.42
C LYS A 210 39.52 -0.58 18.53
N ALA A 211 39.00 -1.64 17.91
CA ALA A 211 39.74 -2.51 16.99
C ALA A 211 40.25 -1.77 15.73
N LEU A 212 39.70 -0.59 15.40
CA LEU A 212 40.18 0.21 14.26
C LEU A 212 41.60 0.75 14.44
N ASP A 213 42.08 0.87 15.68
CA ASP A 213 43.43 1.38 15.94
C ASP A 213 44.52 0.40 15.49
N ASN A 214 44.23 -0.90 15.48
CA ASN A 214 45.18 -1.99 15.18
C ASN A 214 44.79 -2.88 13.98
N CYS A 215 43.79 -2.49 13.17
CA CYS A 215 43.29 -3.32 12.08
C CYS A 215 44.18 -3.25 10.81
N LYS A 216 44.41 -4.40 10.16
CA LYS A 216 45.15 -4.48 8.88
C LYS A 216 44.29 -4.11 7.66
N TYR A 217 42.99 -4.42 7.71
CA TYR A 217 42.05 -4.17 6.62
C TYR A 217 40.79 -3.48 7.13
N ILE A 218 40.24 -2.59 6.31
CA ILE A 218 39.01 -1.83 6.59
C ILE A 218 38.00 -1.94 5.44
N LEU A 219 36.72 -1.87 5.79
CA LEU A 219 35.59 -1.65 4.89
C LEU A 219 35.12 -0.21 5.03
N ILE A 220 34.84 0.45 3.89
CA ILE A 220 34.42 1.84 3.80
C ILE A 220 32.95 1.90 3.46
N LYS A 221 32.18 2.75 4.14
CA LYS A 221 30.74 2.86 3.92
C LYS A 221 30.43 3.38 2.51
N ASP A 222 29.62 2.65 1.75
CA ASP A 222 29.27 3.01 0.37
C ASP A 222 28.32 4.22 0.35
N ALA A 223 28.60 5.19 -0.52
CA ALA A 223 27.75 6.35 -0.75
C ALA A 223 26.40 5.97 -1.41
N GLN A 224 26.32 4.82 -2.09
CA GLN A 224 25.09 4.29 -2.69
C GLN A 224 24.23 3.46 -1.73
N TYR A 225 24.61 3.40 -0.44
CA TYR A 225 23.88 2.72 0.60
C TYR A 225 22.41 3.16 0.65
N GLY A 226 21.48 2.20 0.51
CA GLY A 226 20.03 2.42 0.50
C GLY A 226 19.32 2.14 -0.83
N LYS A 227 20.04 1.93 -1.93
CA LYS A 227 19.42 1.63 -3.26
C LYS A 227 18.82 0.23 -3.39
N SER A 228 19.38 -0.77 -2.71
CA SER A 228 18.81 -2.13 -2.61
C SER A 228 18.85 -2.58 -1.16
N LYS A 229 17.76 -3.21 -0.68
CA LYS A 229 17.63 -3.63 0.72
C LYS A 229 18.68 -4.68 1.11
N LEU A 230 19.22 -5.44 0.18
CA LEU A 230 20.24 -6.47 0.44
C LEU A 230 21.64 -6.07 -0.06
N ALA A 231 21.80 -4.87 -0.64
CA ALA A 231 23.12 -4.41 -1.08
C ALA A 231 24.06 -4.21 0.13
N PRO A 232 25.36 -4.45 -0.06
CA PRO A 232 26.36 -4.26 0.98
C PRO A 232 26.43 -2.79 1.39
N ALA A 233 26.48 -2.55 2.70
CA ALA A 233 26.54 -1.19 3.26
C ALA A 233 27.95 -0.58 3.21
N TYR A 234 28.95 -1.43 3.00
CA TYR A 234 30.36 -1.06 2.97
C TYR A 234 31.05 -1.78 1.81
N HIS A 235 32.02 -1.14 1.18
CA HIS A 235 32.88 -1.69 0.14
C HIS A 235 34.34 -1.76 0.62
N GLY A 236 35.14 -2.61 -0.01
CA GLY A 236 36.49 -2.98 0.43
C GLY A 236 36.67 -4.49 0.29
N PRO A 237 37.69 -5.10 0.91
CA PRO A 237 38.59 -4.55 1.93
C PRO A 237 39.72 -3.69 1.37
N TYR A 238 40.10 -2.65 2.12
CA TYR A 238 41.27 -1.81 1.85
C TYR A 238 42.34 -2.02 2.92
N SER A 239 43.61 -2.11 2.52
CA SER A 239 44.72 -2.22 3.47
C SER A 239 45.00 -0.88 4.13
N VAL A 240 45.06 -0.87 5.47
CA VAL A 240 45.37 0.32 6.26
C VAL A 240 46.87 0.61 6.17
N VAL A 241 47.22 1.87 5.88
CA VAL A 241 48.60 2.36 5.87
C VAL A 241 48.98 2.90 7.24
N ARG A 242 48.15 3.81 7.77
CA ARG A 242 48.35 4.46 9.07
C ARG A 242 47.06 5.09 9.59
N THR A 243 46.98 5.26 10.89
CA THR A 243 45.86 5.91 11.57
C THR A 243 46.36 7.16 12.29
N LEU A 244 45.77 8.32 12.03
CA LEU A 244 46.13 9.60 12.65
C LEU A 244 44.86 10.26 13.20
N GLY A 245 44.76 10.34 14.53
CA GLY A 245 43.58 10.89 15.21
C GLY A 245 42.29 10.16 14.81
N ASN A 246 41.33 10.90 14.25
CA ASN A 246 40.04 10.37 13.77
C ASN A 246 40.06 9.91 12.30
N ASN A 247 41.22 9.90 11.64
CA ASN A 247 41.32 9.60 10.22
C ASN A 247 42.21 8.37 9.98
N ILE A 248 41.78 7.51 9.04
CA ILE A 248 42.49 6.33 8.59
C ILE A 248 42.95 6.56 7.14
N TYR A 249 44.23 6.32 6.89
CA TYR A 249 44.83 6.35 5.55
C TYR A 249 44.92 4.93 5.01
N TYR A 250 44.41 4.70 3.80
CA TYR A 250 44.32 3.38 3.20
C TYR A 250 44.76 3.40 1.74
N TRP A 251 45.20 2.24 1.24
CA TRP A 251 45.55 2.07 -0.16
C TRP A 251 44.30 1.91 -1.02
N ASN A 252 44.11 2.81 -1.99
CA ASN A 252 43.05 2.73 -2.98
C ASN A 252 43.66 2.68 -4.38
N ARG A 253 43.67 1.49 -5.00
CA ARG A 253 44.15 1.18 -6.35
C ARG A 253 45.63 1.52 -6.61
N ASN A 254 46.08 2.76 -6.42
CA ASN A 254 47.48 3.23 -6.49
C ASN A 254 47.74 4.57 -5.76
N ARG A 255 46.80 5.05 -4.93
CA ARG A 255 46.97 6.28 -4.14
C ARG A 255 46.58 6.06 -2.69
N ILE A 256 47.14 6.87 -1.80
CA ILE A 256 46.77 6.86 -0.38
C ILE A 256 45.62 7.83 -0.21
N ASP A 257 44.42 7.29 0.05
CA ASP A 257 43.22 8.07 0.35
C ASP A 257 42.98 8.09 1.87
N CYS A 258 42.20 9.06 2.33
CA CYS A 258 41.91 9.30 3.75
C CYS A 258 40.41 9.20 4.01
N VAL A 259 40.02 8.51 5.09
CA VAL A 259 38.62 8.38 5.51
C VAL A 259 38.48 8.51 7.02
N ASN A 260 37.41 9.15 7.47
CA ASN A 260 37.14 9.32 8.89
C ASN A 260 36.69 7.99 9.54
N LYS A 261 37.15 7.72 10.77
CA LYS A 261 36.85 6.52 11.58
C LYS A 261 35.34 6.21 11.69
N ILE A 262 34.47 7.22 11.59
CA ILE A 262 33.01 7.05 11.66
C ILE A 262 32.45 6.30 10.44
N ASN A 263 33.14 6.36 9.29
CA ASN A 263 32.66 5.79 8.02
C ASN A 263 33.33 4.46 7.66
N VAL A 264 34.00 3.80 8.62
CA VAL A 264 34.78 2.58 8.39
C VAL A 264 34.53 1.49 9.43
N LYS A 265 34.71 0.23 9.03
CA LYS A 265 34.66 -0.96 9.88
C LYS A 265 35.90 -1.83 9.67
N PRO A 266 36.41 -2.53 10.69
CA PRO A 266 37.51 -3.48 10.52
C PRO A 266 37.05 -4.72 9.73
N TYR A 267 37.95 -5.32 8.95
CA TYR A 267 37.69 -6.49 8.11
C TYR A 267 38.70 -7.62 8.33
N PHE A 268 38.22 -8.86 8.25
CA PHE A 268 38.99 -10.09 8.41
C PHE A 268 38.60 -11.06 7.27
N LYS A 269 39.57 -11.63 6.53
CA LYS A 269 39.33 -12.46 5.33
C LYS A 269 38.92 -13.90 5.67
N ILE A 270 37.99 -14.45 4.89
CA ILE A 270 37.59 -15.87 4.82
C ILE A 270 37.41 -16.17 3.30
N GLU A 271 38.21 -17.06 2.72
CA GLU A 271 38.23 -17.48 1.30
C GLU A 271 37.28 -18.72 1.19
N ASP A 272 36.27 -18.89 0.30
CA ASP A 272 36.20 -18.86 -1.18
C ASP A 272 34.73 -18.96 -1.73
N LEU A 273 34.51 -18.47 -2.98
CA LEU A 273 33.47 -18.82 -4.01
C LEU A 273 32.13 -18.03 -4.19
N GLY A 274 32.12 -17.20 -5.25
CA GLY A 274 31.29 -17.40 -6.47
C GLY A 274 29.97 -16.62 -6.58
N ASN A 275 29.65 -16.05 -7.76
CA ASN A 275 28.65 -14.99 -8.05
C ASN A 275 27.53 -15.49 -9.01
N ASN A 276 26.30 -14.93 -8.96
CA ASN A 276 25.58 -14.33 -10.13
C ASN A 276 24.10 -13.91 -9.90
N ASN A 277 23.71 -12.83 -10.60
CA ASN A 277 22.44 -12.09 -10.57
C ASN A 277 21.44 -12.49 -11.66
N ASN A 278 20.13 -12.32 -11.39
CA ASN A 278 19.16 -11.49 -12.15
C ASN A 278 17.71 -11.82 -11.73
N ASN A 279 16.78 -10.84 -11.74
CA ASN A 279 15.37 -11.06 -12.13
C ASN A 279 14.53 -9.77 -12.27
N ASN A 280 13.69 -9.78 -13.32
CA ASN A 280 12.68 -8.81 -13.73
C ASN A 280 11.35 -8.99 -12.96
N ASN A 281 10.61 -7.90 -12.70
CA ASN A 281 9.34 -7.91 -11.96
C ASN A 281 8.10 -7.72 -12.86
N ASN A 282 7.12 -8.60 -12.67
CA ASN A 282 5.76 -8.61 -13.22
C ASN A 282 4.87 -7.55 -12.52
N ILE A 283 4.05 -6.79 -13.27
CA ILE A 283 3.22 -5.69 -12.73
C ILE A 283 1.72 -6.06 -12.78
N ARG A 284 0.99 -5.88 -11.67
CA ARG A 284 -0.48 -6.02 -11.55
C ARG A 284 -1.22 -4.66 -11.49
N TYR A 285 -2.52 -4.69 -11.78
CA TYR A 285 -3.39 -3.54 -12.08
C TYR A 285 -4.20 -3.05 -10.86
N TYR A 286 -4.39 -1.72 -10.74
CA TYR A 286 -5.06 -1.03 -9.63
C TYR A 286 -6.00 0.07 -10.18
N GLN A 287 -7.25 0.20 -9.69
CA GLN A 287 -8.27 1.04 -10.36
C GLN A 287 -9.06 2.03 -9.46
N ILE A 288 -8.83 2.04 -8.15
CA ILE A 288 -9.38 3.07 -7.23
C ILE A 288 -8.28 4.06 -6.84
N ILE A 289 -8.59 5.36 -6.89
CA ILE A 289 -7.76 6.44 -6.34
C ILE A 289 -8.51 7.13 -5.20
N LEU A 290 -7.97 7.08 -3.99
CA LEU A 290 -8.56 7.67 -2.77
C LEU A 290 -7.73 8.86 -2.27
N MET A 291 -8.35 10.04 -2.20
CA MET A 291 -7.75 11.27 -1.68
C MET A 291 -8.53 11.73 -0.44
N VAL A 292 -7.93 11.63 0.76
CA VAL A 292 -8.56 12.06 2.02
C VAL A 292 -7.55 12.71 2.97
N ALA A 293 -8.01 13.64 3.81
CA ALA A 293 -7.12 14.30 4.78
C ALA A 293 -6.53 13.33 5.82
N ASP A 294 -7.23 12.22 6.10
CA ASP A 294 -6.79 11.11 6.96
C ASP A 294 -6.55 11.51 8.44
N ASP A 295 -7.22 12.54 8.95
CA ASP A 295 -7.01 13.10 10.29
C ASP A 295 -8.10 12.75 11.33
N MET A 296 -9.15 12.02 10.94
CA MET A 296 -10.28 11.62 11.82
C MET A 296 -9.99 10.33 12.60
N ALA A 297 -9.45 9.31 11.94
CA ALA A 297 -9.25 7.99 12.55
C ALA A 297 -8.27 8.05 13.73
N CYS A 298 -7.22 8.87 13.61
CA CYS A 298 -6.19 9.07 14.64
C CYS A 298 -6.38 10.37 15.44
N ASN A 299 -7.53 11.04 15.34
CA ASN A 299 -7.77 12.28 16.06
C ASN A 299 -7.82 12.04 17.58
N PRO A 300 -7.21 12.89 18.44
CA PRO A 300 -7.34 12.77 19.89
C PRO A 300 -8.78 12.89 20.40
N ARG A 301 -9.67 13.52 19.63
CA ARG A 301 -11.10 13.62 19.94
C ARG A 301 -11.89 12.35 19.61
N ASN A 302 -11.30 11.42 18.85
CA ASN A 302 -11.93 10.17 18.52
C ASN A 302 -11.86 9.21 19.73
N PRO A 303 -12.99 8.88 20.38
CA PRO A 303 -13.00 7.98 21.53
C PRO A 303 -12.61 6.55 21.13
N ARG A 304 -12.64 6.22 19.83
CA ARG A 304 -12.27 4.92 19.28
C ARG A 304 -11.19 5.09 18.22
N PRO A 305 -9.91 5.03 18.62
CA PRO A 305 -8.79 5.17 17.71
C PRO A 305 -8.88 4.19 16.54
N ALA A 306 -8.43 4.63 15.36
CA ALA A 306 -8.41 3.86 14.12
C ALA A 306 -9.78 3.41 13.60
N THR A 307 -10.86 4.13 13.95
CA THR A 307 -12.21 3.84 13.44
C THR A 307 -12.91 5.09 12.92
N VAL A 308 -13.72 4.90 11.87
CA VAL A 308 -14.65 5.91 11.35
C VAL A 308 -16.00 5.23 11.10
N PHE A 309 -17.09 5.85 11.52
CA PHE A 309 -18.45 5.32 11.40
C PHE A 309 -19.32 6.26 10.57
N ASN A 310 -20.22 5.70 9.76
CA ASN A 310 -21.12 6.47 8.90
C ASN A 310 -22.60 6.40 9.37
N ASN A 311 -22.88 5.75 10.50
CA ASN A 311 -24.21 5.58 11.07
C ASN A 311 -24.18 5.81 12.59
N ALA A 312 -25.25 6.40 13.14
CA ALA A 312 -25.39 6.74 14.56
C ALA A 312 -25.28 5.52 15.48
N HIS A 313 -25.70 4.35 15.01
CA HIS A 313 -25.55 3.09 15.74
C HIS A 313 -24.18 2.42 15.55
N GLN A 314 -23.28 3.05 14.79
CA GLN A 314 -21.89 2.62 14.60
C GLN A 314 -21.75 1.17 14.12
N HIS A 315 -22.72 0.70 13.33
CA HIS A 315 -22.78 -0.70 12.90
C HIS A 315 -21.59 -1.13 12.03
N ILE A 316 -20.97 -0.19 11.31
CA ILE A 316 -19.90 -0.48 10.34
C ILE A 316 -18.76 0.52 10.48
N ASN A 317 -17.55 0.02 10.77
CA ASN A 317 -16.32 0.79 10.64
C ASN A 317 -15.98 0.92 9.14
N VAL A 318 -16.09 2.14 8.60
CA VAL A 318 -15.80 2.44 7.19
C VAL A 318 -14.31 2.69 6.93
N TYR A 319 -13.52 2.91 7.99
CA TYR A 319 -12.04 3.01 7.94
C TYR A 319 -11.36 1.67 8.28
N GLY A 320 -12.02 0.54 8.02
CA GLY A 320 -11.50 -0.78 8.37
C GLY A 320 -10.15 -1.13 7.71
N GLU A 321 -9.65 -2.34 7.97
CA GLU A 321 -8.33 -2.86 7.55
C GLU A 321 -8.08 -2.87 6.03
N ASP A 322 -9.12 -2.59 5.26
CA ASP A 322 -9.23 -2.74 3.81
C ASP A 322 -9.16 -1.43 3.03
N VAL A 323 -8.90 -0.30 3.70
CA VAL A 323 -8.84 1.03 3.06
C VAL A 323 -7.40 1.41 2.74
N GLU A 324 -7.11 1.63 1.46
CA GLU A 324 -5.84 2.23 1.02
C GLU A 324 -6.05 3.67 0.57
N VAL A 325 -5.37 4.61 1.26
CA VAL A 325 -5.38 6.04 0.92
C VAL A 325 -4.16 6.41 0.09
N ASP A 326 -4.38 7.02 -1.08
CA ASP A 326 -3.34 7.36 -2.07
C ASP A 326 -2.74 8.73 -1.87
N TYR A 327 -3.59 9.73 -1.61
CA TYR A 327 -3.17 11.09 -1.28
C TYR A 327 -3.68 11.38 0.12
N ARG A 328 -2.74 11.60 1.05
CA ARG A 328 -3.02 11.76 2.48
C ARG A 328 -2.69 13.17 2.95
N GLY A 329 -3.56 13.74 3.77
CA GLY A 329 -3.32 15.03 4.44
C GLY A 329 -2.91 16.13 3.46
N TYR A 330 -1.69 16.64 3.61
CA TYR A 330 -1.14 17.73 2.78
C TYR A 330 -0.95 17.39 1.30
N GLU A 331 -1.06 16.12 0.91
CA GLU A 331 -1.04 15.74 -0.52
C GLU A 331 -2.40 15.97 -1.20
N VAL A 332 -3.48 16.19 -0.44
CA VAL A 332 -4.82 16.46 -0.97
C VAL A 332 -4.92 17.94 -1.32
N THR A 333 -4.43 18.30 -2.50
CA THR A 333 -4.43 19.67 -3.03
C THR A 333 -5.12 19.73 -4.39
N VAL A 334 -5.53 20.94 -4.79
CA VAL A 334 -6.13 21.19 -6.12
C VAL A 334 -5.13 20.80 -7.21
N GLU A 335 -3.86 21.18 -7.04
CA GLU A 335 -2.77 20.87 -7.98
C GLU A 335 -2.63 19.36 -8.22
N ASN A 336 -2.59 18.56 -7.16
CA ASN A 336 -2.43 17.12 -7.27
C ASN A 336 -3.65 16.46 -7.92
N PHE A 337 -4.86 16.92 -7.58
CA PHE A 337 -6.10 16.43 -8.18
C PHE A 337 -6.16 16.74 -9.69
N VAL A 338 -5.90 17.98 -10.10
CA VAL A 338 -5.90 18.37 -11.53
C VAL A 338 -4.79 17.64 -12.30
N ARG A 339 -3.60 17.47 -11.70
CA ARG A 339 -2.51 16.67 -12.32
C ARG A 339 -2.86 15.20 -12.48
N LEU A 340 -3.55 14.62 -11.50
CA LEU A 340 -4.04 13.24 -11.56
C LEU A 340 -5.00 13.06 -12.74
N LEU A 341 -6.02 13.91 -12.85
CA LEU A 341 -7.01 13.87 -13.94
C LEU A 341 -6.34 14.06 -15.31
N THR A 342 -5.55 15.12 -15.46
CA THR A 342 -4.89 15.46 -16.73
C THR A 342 -3.71 14.55 -17.08
N GLY A 343 -3.27 13.69 -16.16
CA GLY A 343 -2.10 12.82 -16.31
C GLY A 343 -0.77 13.56 -16.38
N ARG A 344 -0.68 14.79 -15.85
CA ARG A 344 0.54 15.61 -15.81
C ARG A 344 1.34 15.36 -14.53
N LEU A 345 1.69 14.11 -14.28
CA LEU A 345 2.44 13.69 -13.10
C LEU A 345 3.92 13.45 -13.45
N PRO A 346 4.88 13.84 -12.60
CA PRO A 346 6.29 13.57 -12.84
C PRO A 346 6.59 12.05 -12.89
N PRO A 347 7.62 11.62 -13.65
CA PRO A 347 7.98 10.20 -13.76
C PRO A 347 8.31 9.52 -12.43
N SER A 348 8.69 10.29 -11.40
CA SER A 348 8.97 9.82 -10.04
C SER A 348 7.73 9.40 -9.26
N ILE A 349 6.54 9.88 -9.62
CA ILE A 349 5.29 9.50 -8.94
C ILE A 349 5.01 8.03 -9.20
N PRO A 350 4.80 7.20 -8.17
CA PRO A 350 4.61 5.76 -8.37
C PRO A 350 3.38 5.49 -9.22
N ARG A 351 3.34 4.32 -9.89
CA ARG A 351 2.18 3.88 -10.68
C ARG A 351 0.89 3.89 -9.86
N SER A 352 1.01 3.71 -8.54
CA SER A 352 -0.06 3.78 -7.56
C SER A 352 -0.64 5.19 -7.33
N LYS A 353 -0.04 6.26 -7.83
CA LYS A 353 -0.66 7.60 -7.72
C LYS A 353 -1.03 8.15 -9.09
N ARG A 354 -1.31 7.26 -10.04
CA ARG A 354 -1.63 7.62 -11.42
C ARG A 354 -2.98 7.04 -11.81
N LEU A 355 -3.83 7.88 -12.39
CA LEU A 355 -5.04 7.47 -13.09
C LEU A 355 -4.62 6.95 -14.47
N LEU A 356 -4.62 5.65 -14.71
CA LEU A 356 -4.13 5.03 -15.96
C LEU A 356 -5.28 4.64 -16.88
N THR A 357 -6.17 5.61 -17.12
CA THR A 357 -7.36 5.45 -17.95
C THR A 357 -7.08 5.69 -19.43
N ASP A 358 -7.92 5.11 -20.28
CA ASP A 358 -7.89 5.20 -21.74
C ASP A 358 -9.29 5.55 -22.30
N ASP A 359 -9.47 5.47 -23.62
CA ASP A 359 -10.73 5.78 -24.31
C ASP A 359 -11.81 4.70 -24.15
N GLY A 360 -11.48 3.56 -23.53
CA GLY A 360 -12.43 2.54 -23.11
C GLY A 360 -12.78 2.60 -21.62
N SER A 361 -12.13 3.47 -20.83
CA SER A 361 -12.35 3.57 -19.38
C SER A 361 -13.59 4.37 -19.02
N ASN A 362 -14.52 3.79 -18.25
CA ASN A 362 -15.50 4.58 -17.52
C ASN A 362 -14.92 5.04 -16.19
N ILE A 363 -15.17 6.30 -15.81
CA ILE A 363 -14.61 6.88 -14.59
C ILE A 363 -15.74 7.40 -13.71
N LEU A 364 -15.83 6.85 -12.50
CA LEU A 364 -16.59 7.42 -11.39
C LEU A 364 -15.72 8.44 -10.66
N ILE A 365 -16.20 9.68 -10.56
CA ILE A 365 -15.56 10.72 -9.74
C ILE A 365 -16.57 11.12 -8.68
N TYR A 366 -16.26 10.85 -7.41
CA TYR A 366 -17.07 11.28 -6.27
C TYR A 366 -16.29 12.27 -5.42
N MET A 367 -16.86 13.45 -5.19
CA MET A 367 -16.26 14.51 -4.40
C MET A 367 -17.22 14.98 -3.31
N THR A 368 -16.71 15.24 -2.12
CA THR A 368 -17.48 15.83 -1.02
C THR A 368 -16.62 16.80 -0.22
N GLY A 369 -17.25 17.84 0.31
CA GLY A 369 -16.58 18.87 1.10
C GLY A 369 -17.40 20.15 1.19
N HIS A 370 -16.76 21.25 1.58
CA HIS A 370 -17.40 22.57 1.61
C HIS A 370 -17.23 23.30 0.29
N GLY A 371 -18.32 23.83 -0.24
CA GLY A 371 -18.37 24.50 -1.53
C GLY A 371 -19.38 25.63 -1.51
N GLY A 372 -19.42 26.34 -2.62
CA GLY A 372 -20.35 27.45 -2.85
C GLY A 372 -20.60 27.61 -4.35
N ASP A 373 -21.03 28.79 -4.75
CA ASP A 373 -21.34 29.07 -6.14
C ASP A 373 -20.04 29.07 -7.00
N GLY A 374 -19.83 27.98 -7.72
CA GLY A 374 -18.75 27.80 -8.68
C GLY A 374 -17.40 27.35 -8.10
N PHE A 375 -17.33 26.98 -6.81
CA PHE A 375 -16.10 26.51 -6.19
C PHE A 375 -16.30 25.42 -5.14
N LEU A 376 -15.25 24.62 -4.91
CA LEU A 376 -15.14 23.64 -3.84
C LEU A 376 -13.81 23.83 -3.09
N LYS A 377 -13.85 23.93 -1.77
CA LYS A 377 -12.67 24.15 -0.92
C LYS A 377 -11.88 22.86 -0.72
N PHE A 378 -10.57 22.94 -0.89
CA PHE A 378 -9.57 21.93 -0.54
C PHE A 378 -8.82 22.35 0.72
N GLN A 379 -8.82 21.47 1.73
CA GLN A 379 -8.15 21.62 3.03
C GLN A 379 -8.49 22.94 3.76
N ASP A 380 -9.67 23.50 3.49
CA ASP A 380 -10.12 24.83 3.96
C ASP A 380 -9.16 25.99 3.61
N SER A 381 -8.29 25.81 2.62
CA SER A 381 -7.27 26.81 2.24
C SER A 381 -7.26 27.15 0.75
N GLU A 382 -7.41 26.15 -0.11
CA GLU A 382 -7.42 26.31 -1.57
C GLU A 382 -8.85 26.10 -2.09
N GLU A 383 -9.14 26.59 -3.29
CA GLU A 383 -10.44 26.42 -3.94
C GLU A 383 -10.20 25.91 -5.35
N ILE A 384 -10.91 24.83 -5.73
CA ILE A 384 -11.03 24.44 -7.14
C ILE A 384 -12.30 25.07 -7.70
N THR A 385 -12.18 25.71 -8.85
CA THR A 385 -13.31 26.33 -9.55
C THR A 385 -13.97 25.37 -10.53
N ASN A 386 -15.23 25.63 -10.86
CA ASN A 386 -15.99 24.91 -11.89
C ASN A 386 -15.33 25.00 -13.29
N VAL A 387 -14.67 26.13 -13.59
CA VAL A 387 -13.91 26.34 -14.84
C VAL A 387 -12.67 25.45 -14.89
N GLU A 388 -11.85 25.41 -13.82
CA GLU A 388 -10.67 24.55 -13.77
C GLU A 388 -11.02 23.06 -13.91
N LEU A 389 -12.14 22.65 -13.32
CA LEU A 389 -12.63 21.28 -13.44
C LEU A 389 -13.11 20.97 -14.86
N ALA A 390 -13.85 21.90 -15.50
CA ALA A 390 -14.28 21.77 -16.89
C ALA A 390 -13.07 21.63 -17.84
N ASP A 391 -12.05 22.45 -17.64
CA ASP A 391 -10.81 22.43 -18.43
C ASP A 391 -10.00 21.15 -18.19
N ALA A 392 -10.02 20.60 -16.97
CA ALA A 392 -9.40 19.32 -16.68
C ALA A 392 -10.09 18.18 -17.46
N PHE A 393 -11.43 18.15 -17.48
CA PHE A 393 -12.20 17.17 -18.25
C PHE A 393 -12.01 17.33 -19.76
N GLN A 394 -11.89 18.56 -20.25
CA GLN A 394 -11.56 18.81 -21.65
C GLN A 394 -10.18 18.27 -22.02
N GLN A 395 -9.19 18.46 -21.15
CA GLN A 395 -7.85 17.90 -21.38
C GLN A 395 -7.86 16.37 -21.33
N MET A 396 -8.64 15.77 -20.43
CA MET A 396 -8.85 14.32 -20.43
C MET A 396 -9.46 13.84 -21.75
N ARG A 397 -10.43 14.59 -22.29
CA ARG A 397 -11.09 14.27 -23.56
C ARG A 397 -10.12 14.35 -24.73
N GLN A 398 -9.36 15.44 -24.84
CA GLN A 398 -8.35 15.62 -25.89
C GLN A 398 -7.28 14.53 -25.85
N LYS A 399 -6.92 14.06 -24.65
CA LYS A 399 -5.97 12.97 -24.43
C LYS A 399 -6.59 11.57 -24.52
N ARG A 400 -7.89 11.44 -24.85
CA ARG A 400 -8.59 10.15 -24.95
C ARG A 400 -8.43 9.30 -23.68
N ARG A 401 -8.67 9.92 -22.51
CA ARG A 401 -8.49 9.28 -21.19
C ARG A 401 -9.78 8.81 -20.54
N TYR A 402 -10.91 8.87 -21.24
CA TYR A 402 -12.15 8.28 -20.78
C TYR A 402 -13.08 7.99 -21.96
N ASN A 403 -13.92 6.98 -21.76
CA ASN A 403 -15.12 6.69 -22.54
C ASN A 403 -16.30 7.54 -22.02
N GLU A 404 -16.65 7.36 -20.74
CA GLU A 404 -17.71 8.08 -20.03
C GLU A 404 -17.26 8.47 -18.61
N ILE A 405 -17.74 9.62 -18.11
CA ILE A 405 -17.53 10.06 -16.73
C ILE A 405 -18.87 10.16 -16.01
N LEU A 406 -18.97 9.53 -14.84
CA LEU A 406 -20.01 9.79 -13.86
C LEU A 406 -19.43 10.69 -12.76
N PHE A 407 -19.81 11.96 -12.78
CA PHE A 407 -19.36 12.95 -11.81
C PHE A 407 -20.43 13.15 -10.74
N ILE A 408 -20.11 12.88 -9.49
CA ILE A 408 -21.00 13.03 -8.34
C ILE A 408 -20.33 13.98 -7.35
N ILE A 409 -21.05 15.03 -6.96
CA ILE A 409 -20.54 16.01 -6.02
C ILE A 409 -21.55 16.26 -4.89
N ASP A 410 -21.11 16.09 -3.64
CA ASP A 410 -21.90 16.33 -2.43
C ASP A 410 -21.36 17.54 -1.66
N THR A 411 -21.96 18.71 -1.90
CA THR A 411 -21.60 19.98 -1.26
C THR A 411 -22.74 21.02 -1.39
N CYS A 412 -22.64 22.16 -0.70
CA CYS A 412 -23.56 23.28 -0.90
C CYS A 412 -23.42 23.89 -2.30
N GLN A 413 -24.54 24.26 -2.91
CA GLN A 413 -24.62 24.77 -4.28
C GLN A 413 -23.92 23.89 -5.32
N ALA A 414 -23.92 22.57 -5.11
CA ALA A 414 -23.16 21.60 -5.90
C ALA A 414 -23.44 21.66 -7.42
N ALA A 415 -24.65 22.04 -7.84
CA ALA A 415 -25.00 22.16 -9.26
C ALA A 415 -24.17 23.22 -10.02
N SER A 416 -23.67 24.25 -9.34
CA SER A 416 -22.79 25.27 -9.95
C SER A 416 -21.46 24.69 -10.45
N MET A 417 -21.03 23.54 -9.89
CA MET A 417 -19.73 22.93 -10.21
C MET A 417 -19.67 22.30 -11.59
N TYR A 418 -20.81 21.86 -12.13
CA TYR A 418 -20.86 21.26 -13.46
C TYR A 418 -21.39 22.20 -14.54
N GLU A 419 -21.76 23.45 -14.22
CA GLU A 419 -22.42 24.36 -15.16
C GLU A 419 -21.54 24.68 -16.38
N TYR A 420 -20.23 24.81 -16.16
CA TYR A 420 -19.26 25.06 -17.22
C TYR A 420 -18.71 23.80 -17.88
N PHE A 421 -19.25 22.61 -17.61
CA PHE A 421 -18.85 21.43 -18.36
C PHE A 421 -19.28 21.57 -19.83
N TYR A 422 -18.35 21.32 -20.74
CA TYR A 422 -18.57 21.38 -22.19
C TYR A 422 -18.02 20.15 -22.92
N SER A 423 -17.41 19.22 -22.18
CA SER A 423 -16.93 17.94 -22.73
C SER A 423 -18.08 16.92 -22.81
N PRO A 424 -18.18 16.15 -23.91
CA PRO A 424 -19.23 15.14 -24.06
C PRO A 424 -18.96 13.90 -23.20
N ASN A 425 -19.97 13.03 -23.08
CA ASN A 425 -19.97 11.77 -22.34
C ASN A 425 -19.79 11.94 -20.82
N ILE A 426 -20.32 13.02 -20.25
CA ILE A 426 -20.29 13.29 -18.81
C ILE A 426 -21.72 13.36 -18.27
N LEU A 427 -22.05 12.47 -17.34
CA LEU A 427 -23.26 12.57 -16.53
C LEU A 427 -22.89 13.16 -15.17
N ALA A 428 -23.45 14.31 -14.83
CA ALA A 428 -23.14 14.99 -13.57
C ALA A 428 -24.35 15.00 -12.62
N ILE A 429 -24.08 14.71 -11.33
CA ILE A 429 -25.05 14.63 -10.24
C ILE A 429 -24.54 15.52 -9.09
N ALA A 430 -25.41 16.39 -8.60
CA ALA A 430 -25.15 17.31 -7.49
C ALA A 430 -26.15 17.09 -6.37
N SER A 431 -25.69 17.14 -5.11
CA SER A 431 -26.58 16.99 -3.96
C SER A 431 -27.53 18.17 -3.70
N SER A 432 -27.22 19.36 -4.22
CA SER A 432 -28.08 20.55 -4.13
C SER A 432 -28.02 21.42 -5.40
N ARG A 433 -29.05 22.25 -5.61
CA ARG A 433 -29.09 23.26 -6.69
C ARG A 433 -28.37 24.55 -6.30
N VAL A 434 -28.10 25.40 -7.28
CA VAL A 434 -27.56 26.76 -7.05
C VAL A 434 -28.54 27.52 -6.14
N GLY A 435 -28.01 28.17 -5.10
CA GLY A 435 -28.80 28.81 -4.05
C GLY A 435 -29.39 27.90 -2.96
N GLU A 436 -29.10 26.59 -2.99
CA GLU A 436 -29.51 25.63 -1.93
C GLU A 436 -28.30 25.01 -1.22
N ASP A 437 -28.43 24.83 0.09
CA ASP A 437 -27.44 24.12 0.92
C ASP A 437 -27.61 22.60 0.81
N SER A 438 -26.50 21.86 0.87
CA SER A 438 -26.52 20.43 1.19
C SER A 438 -26.50 20.25 2.69
N LEU A 439 -27.30 19.31 3.21
CA LEU A 439 -27.48 19.13 4.65
C LEU A 439 -26.91 17.81 5.14
N SER A 440 -26.41 17.85 6.37
CA SER A 440 -26.02 16.67 7.13
C SER A 440 -27.23 15.89 7.67
N HIS A 441 -27.05 14.60 7.99
CA HIS A 441 -28.12 13.74 8.49
C HIS A 441 -27.96 13.34 9.96
N HIS A 442 -27.04 12.43 10.27
CA HIS A 442 -26.89 11.85 11.61
C HIS A 442 -25.88 12.65 12.45
N VAL A 443 -26.19 12.87 13.72
CA VAL A 443 -25.26 13.35 14.74
C VAL A 443 -24.90 12.18 15.64
N ASP A 444 -23.62 12.00 15.92
CA ASP A 444 -23.16 11.06 16.93
C ASP A 444 -22.85 11.83 18.23
N PRO A 445 -23.66 11.65 19.30
CA PRO A 445 -23.46 12.35 20.57
C PRO A 445 -22.12 12.04 21.24
N ALA A 446 -21.50 10.88 20.97
CA ALA A 446 -20.24 10.49 21.60
C ALA A 446 -19.05 11.30 21.05
N ILE A 447 -19.12 11.73 19.79
CA ILE A 447 -18.08 12.56 19.14
C ILE A 447 -18.50 14.01 18.92
N GLY A 448 -19.79 14.32 19.07
CA GLY A 448 -20.34 15.68 19.02
C GLY A 448 -20.37 16.30 17.62
N VAL A 449 -20.32 15.49 16.55
CA VAL A 449 -20.29 15.96 15.16
C VAL A 449 -21.27 15.16 14.29
N TYR A 450 -21.58 15.73 13.12
CA TYR A 450 -22.31 15.00 12.09
C TYR A 450 -21.41 13.96 11.42
N ILE A 451 -21.98 12.80 11.10
CA ILE A 451 -21.22 11.64 10.61
C ILE A 451 -21.48 11.28 9.14
N ILE A 452 -22.54 11.81 8.55
CA ILE A 452 -22.89 11.53 7.14
C ILE A 452 -23.77 12.65 6.58
N ASP A 453 -23.63 12.92 5.28
CA ASP A 453 -24.50 13.84 4.55
C ASP A 453 -25.76 13.15 4.02
N ARG A 454 -26.86 13.91 3.87
CA ARG A 454 -28.18 13.35 3.52
C ARG A 454 -28.17 12.67 2.17
N PHE A 455 -27.66 13.35 1.14
CA PHE A 455 -27.58 12.79 -0.21
C PHE A 455 -26.76 11.49 -0.20
N THR A 456 -25.58 11.54 0.41
CA THR A 456 -24.71 10.37 0.51
C THR A 456 -25.34 9.21 1.28
N TYR A 457 -26.07 9.46 2.36
CA TYR A 457 -26.79 8.43 3.11
C TYR A 457 -27.78 7.66 2.21
N TYR A 458 -28.66 8.36 1.49
CA TYR A 458 -29.64 7.69 0.62
C TYR A 458 -29.02 7.07 -0.63
N ALA A 459 -27.94 7.66 -1.16
CA ALA A 459 -27.17 7.05 -2.24
C ALA A 459 -26.54 5.72 -1.79
N LEU A 460 -25.97 5.67 -0.58
CA LEU A 460 -25.40 4.45 -0.02
C LEU A 460 -26.48 3.42 0.30
N GLU A 461 -27.64 3.82 0.83
CA GLU A 461 -28.77 2.91 1.07
C GLU A 461 -29.23 2.20 -0.22
N PHE A 462 -29.17 2.91 -1.35
CA PHE A 462 -29.42 2.33 -2.67
C PHE A 462 -28.30 1.37 -3.08
N LEU A 463 -27.04 1.80 -2.99
CA LEU A 463 -25.86 1.03 -3.38
C LEU A 463 -25.68 -0.24 -2.54
N GLU A 464 -26.07 -0.24 -1.27
CA GLU A 464 -26.13 -1.41 -0.39
C GLU A 464 -27.04 -2.52 -0.91
N LYS A 465 -28.05 -2.15 -1.69
CA LYS A 465 -28.98 -3.08 -2.35
C LYS A 465 -28.55 -3.39 -3.80
N VAL A 466 -27.34 -3.03 -4.21
CA VAL A 466 -26.76 -3.32 -5.54
C VAL A 466 -25.72 -4.42 -5.38
N TYR A 467 -25.80 -5.43 -6.25
CA TYR A 467 -24.85 -6.53 -6.40
C TYR A 467 -24.25 -6.50 -7.81
N PRO A 468 -23.12 -7.18 -8.08
CA PRO A 468 -22.47 -7.15 -9.41
C PRO A 468 -23.36 -7.57 -10.58
N ASP A 469 -24.35 -8.43 -10.35
CA ASP A 469 -25.35 -8.93 -11.30
C ASP A 469 -26.63 -8.08 -11.34
N SER A 470 -26.69 -6.99 -10.58
CA SER A 470 -27.88 -6.16 -10.45
C SER A 470 -28.21 -5.41 -11.74
N LYS A 471 -29.49 -5.47 -12.12
CA LYS A 471 -30.05 -4.73 -13.27
C LYS A 471 -30.57 -3.33 -12.92
N LYS A 472 -30.14 -2.78 -11.78
CA LYS A 472 -30.53 -1.43 -11.37
C LYS A 472 -29.90 -0.39 -12.27
N THR A 473 -30.68 0.62 -12.64
CA THR A 473 -30.28 1.60 -13.66
C THR A 473 -29.79 2.91 -13.04
N LEU A 474 -29.08 3.71 -13.83
CA LEU A 474 -28.69 5.06 -13.42
C LEU A 474 -29.93 5.92 -13.13
N GLU A 475 -31.01 5.81 -13.91
CA GLU A 475 -32.23 6.59 -13.65
C GLU A 475 -32.83 6.29 -12.27
N GLN A 476 -32.80 5.03 -11.82
CA GLN A 476 -33.22 4.68 -10.46
C GLN A 476 -32.29 5.31 -9.41
N PHE A 477 -30.99 5.35 -9.67
CA PHE A 477 -30.01 6.00 -8.80
C PHE A 477 -30.23 7.53 -8.72
N LEU A 478 -30.65 8.18 -9.80
CA LEU A 478 -30.94 9.62 -9.80
C LEU A 478 -32.14 10.00 -8.90
N GLN A 479 -32.99 9.04 -8.55
CA GLN A 479 -34.20 9.26 -7.75
C GLN A 479 -34.03 8.92 -6.27
N VAL A 480 -32.82 8.55 -5.82
CA VAL A 480 -32.57 8.06 -4.45
C VAL A 480 -32.82 9.10 -3.36
N CYS A 481 -32.66 10.38 -3.68
CA CYS A 481 -32.82 11.45 -2.71
C CYS A 481 -33.82 12.53 -3.18
N PRO A 482 -35.13 12.25 -3.12
CA PRO A 482 -36.14 13.26 -3.41
C PRO A 482 -36.08 14.41 -2.39
N ARG A 483 -36.56 15.59 -2.78
CA ARG A 483 -36.58 16.81 -1.94
C ARG A 483 -37.07 16.58 -0.51
N ARG A 484 -38.09 15.71 -0.34
CA ARG A 484 -38.68 15.39 0.98
C ARG A 484 -37.68 14.81 1.98
N VAL A 485 -36.66 14.07 1.53
CA VAL A 485 -35.67 13.42 2.41
C VAL A 485 -34.32 14.13 2.42
N CYS A 486 -33.89 14.64 1.27
CA CYS A 486 -32.65 15.41 1.14
C CYS A 486 -32.77 16.80 1.75
N ILE A 487 -33.97 17.39 1.76
CA ILE A 487 -34.25 18.79 2.14
C ILE A 487 -33.57 19.80 1.18
N SER A 488 -32.77 19.31 0.23
CA SER A 488 -32.26 19.96 -0.97
C SER A 488 -32.82 19.28 -2.23
N ASN A 489 -32.70 19.94 -3.38
CA ASN A 489 -33.00 19.34 -4.67
C ASN A 489 -31.72 18.80 -5.32
N VAL A 490 -31.69 17.49 -5.57
CA VAL A 490 -30.60 16.89 -6.36
C VAL A 490 -30.61 17.47 -7.77
N GLY A 491 -29.46 18.03 -8.17
CA GLY A 491 -29.21 18.53 -9.52
C GLY A 491 -28.68 17.41 -10.41
N VAL A 492 -29.18 17.31 -11.64
CA VAL A 492 -28.68 16.34 -12.63
C VAL A 492 -28.51 17.03 -13.96
N ARG A 493 -27.33 16.92 -14.56
CA ARG A 493 -27.03 17.45 -15.89
C ARG A 493 -26.88 16.29 -16.88
N LYS A 494 -27.79 16.21 -17.85
CA LYS A 494 -27.90 15.10 -18.83
C LYS A 494 -27.56 15.50 -20.27
N ASP A 495 -27.46 16.79 -20.60
CA ASP A 495 -27.22 17.29 -21.98
C ASP A 495 -25.90 16.81 -22.59
N LEU A 496 -24.87 16.61 -21.76
CA LEU A 496 -23.56 16.11 -22.19
C LEU A 496 -23.50 14.58 -22.24
N TYR A 497 -24.54 13.87 -21.82
CA TYR A 497 -24.57 12.41 -21.75
C TYR A 497 -25.55 11.83 -22.79
N HIS A 498 -25.02 11.22 -23.85
CA HIS A 498 -25.81 10.81 -25.00
C HIS A 498 -26.72 9.58 -24.76
N ARG A 499 -26.41 8.75 -23.77
CA ARG A 499 -27.21 7.55 -23.46
C ARG A 499 -28.38 7.91 -22.54
N ASN A 500 -29.53 7.26 -22.73
CA ASN A 500 -30.63 7.40 -21.79
C ASN A 500 -30.29 6.68 -20.46
N PRO A 501 -30.22 7.37 -19.30
CA PRO A 501 -29.89 6.76 -18.01
C PRO A 501 -30.82 5.61 -17.59
N SER A 502 -32.01 5.49 -18.20
CA SER A 502 -32.93 4.37 -17.97
C SER A 502 -32.41 3.05 -18.52
N ASN A 503 -31.51 3.08 -19.50
CA ASN A 503 -30.94 1.88 -20.15
C ASN A 503 -29.51 1.58 -19.68
N VAL A 504 -28.93 2.43 -18.85
CA VAL A 504 -27.55 2.28 -18.36
C VAL A 504 -27.58 1.68 -16.96
N LEU A 505 -26.85 0.60 -16.74
CA LEU A 505 -26.77 -0.03 -15.43
C LEU A 505 -25.85 0.76 -14.50
N ILE A 506 -26.18 0.80 -13.21
CA ILE A 506 -25.31 1.43 -12.19
C ILE A 506 -23.95 0.73 -12.10
N THR A 507 -23.92 -0.58 -12.38
CA THR A 507 -22.72 -1.41 -12.36
C THR A 507 -21.71 -1.05 -13.45
N GLU A 508 -22.11 -0.32 -14.51
CA GLU A 508 -21.19 0.21 -15.53
C GLU A 508 -20.24 1.30 -15.00
N PHE A 509 -20.51 1.86 -13.82
CA PHE A 509 -19.64 2.84 -13.16
C PHE A 509 -19.16 2.36 -11.78
N PHE A 510 -20.03 1.71 -11.02
CA PHE A 510 -19.72 1.30 -9.65
C PHE A 510 -19.15 -0.12 -9.54
N GLY A 511 -19.29 -0.97 -10.55
CA GLY A 511 -18.87 -2.37 -10.51
C GLY A 511 -17.79 -2.73 -11.52
N SER A 512 -17.23 -3.93 -11.40
CA SER A 512 -16.33 -4.52 -12.39
C SER A 512 -17.04 -5.68 -13.05
N VAL A 513 -17.83 -5.39 -14.09
CA VAL A 513 -18.48 -6.45 -14.87
C VAL A 513 -17.52 -6.85 -15.99
N ARG A 514 -16.68 -7.85 -15.73
CA ARG A 514 -15.96 -8.53 -16.81
C ARG A 514 -16.95 -9.49 -17.48
N SER A 515 -17.24 -9.27 -18.75
CA SER A 515 -17.91 -10.28 -19.57
C SER A 515 -16.96 -11.47 -19.72
N VAL A 516 -17.21 -12.54 -18.97
CA VAL A 516 -16.54 -13.83 -19.17
C VAL A 516 -17.35 -14.56 -20.23
N GLU A 517 -16.85 -14.57 -21.47
CA GLU A 517 -17.37 -15.48 -22.49
C GLU A 517 -16.85 -16.89 -22.19
N ILE A 518 -17.75 -17.78 -21.79
CA ILE A 518 -17.44 -19.20 -21.61
C ILE A 518 -17.46 -19.82 -23.00
N THR A 519 -16.29 -20.17 -23.53
CA THR A 519 -16.19 -20.90 -24.80
C THR A 519 -16.48 -22.38 -24.53
N GLU A 520 -17.58 -22.91 -25.06
CA GLU A 520 -17.97 -24.33 -24.88
C GLU A 520 -17.14 -25.29 -25.75
N ASP A 521 -16.40 -24.78 -26.73
CA ASP A 521 -15.62 -25.58 -27.68
C ASP A 521 -14.13 -25.70 -27.29
N LEU A 522 -13.83 -26.71 -26.47
CA LEU A 522 -12.46 -27.17 -26.16
C LEU A 522 -11.66 -27.61 -27.41
N ASN A 523 -12.33 -27.87 -28.53
CA ASN A 523 -11.70 -28.39 -29.76
C ASN A 523 -10.94 -27.34 -30.59
N SER A 524 -11.02 -26.05 -30.23
CA SER A 524 -10.34 -24.96 -30.96
C SER A 524 -8.95 -24.60 -30.40
N VAL A 525 -8.55 -25.17 -29.26
CA VAL A 525 -7.24 -24.92 -28.66
C VAL A 525 -6.22 -25.89 -29.26
N GLN A 526 -5.47 -25.47 -30.28
CA GLN A 526 -4.30 -26.21 -30.74
C GLN A 526 -3.22 -26.20 -29.64
N ILE A 527 -3.12 -27.30 -28.90
CA ILE A 527 -2.01 -27.55 -27.98
C ILE A 527 -0.77 -27.87 -28.84
N ILE A 528 0.12 -26.89 -29.02
CA ILE A 528 1.40 -27.09 -29.70
C ILE A 528 2.33 -27.88 -28.75
N PRO A 529 2.77 -29.10 -29.09
CA PRO A 529 3.70 -29.84 -28.25
C PRO A 529 5.10 -29.21 -28.29
N LEU A 530 5.67 -28.95 -27.11
CA LEU A 530 7.04 -28.44 -26.98
C LEU A 530 8.06 -29.47 -27.47
N PRO A 531 9.11 -29.05 -28.21
CA PRO A 531 10.16 -29.96 -28.66
C PRO A 531 10.97 -30.47 -27.46
N LYS A 532 11.11 -31.79 -27.37
CA LYS A 532 12.01 -32.45 -26.41
C LYS A 532 13.44 -31.96 -26.66
N LYS A 533 14.01 -31.17 -25.74
CA LYS A 533 15.45 -30.89 -25.72
C LYS A 533 16.15 -31.84 -24.75
N PHE A 534 16.87 -32.77 -25.38
CA PHE A 534 18.13 -33.46 -25.05
C PHE A 534 18.43 -33.91 -23.61
N SER A 535 18.75 -35.20 -23.56
CA SER A 535 19.37 -36.02 -22.51
C SER A 535 20.59 -35.41 -21.84
#